data_AF-A0A1V4QQ71-F1
#
_entry.id   AF-A0A1V4QQ71-F1
#
_cell.length_a   1.000
_cell.length_b   1.000
_cell.length_c   1.000
_cell.angle_alpha   90.00
_cell.angle_beta   90.00
_cell.angle_gamma   90.00
#
_symmetry.space_group_name_H-M   'P 1'
#
loop_
_entity.id
_entity.type
_entity.pdbx_description
1 polymer ?
#
loop_
_entity_poly.entity_id
_entity_poly.type
_entity_poly.pdbx_seq_one_letter_code
_entity_poly.pdbx_strand_id
1 'polypeptide(L)' 'MDEAVVKQLKSRIENELRQRELALLEYWLEELKKIEAKRHQDLAGLLNDLKNLINRMQNRFKVLKAGPER' A
#
# COMPACT_ATOMS: atom_id res chain seq x y z
N MET A 1 7.63 24.68 -24.21
CA MET A 1 8.24 23.49 -23.57
C MET A 1 8.62 22.53 -24.68
N ASP A 2 9.86 22.01 -24.65
CA ASP A 2 10.35 21.05 -25.64
C ASP A 2 9.61 19.71 -25.50
N GLU A 3 9.12 19.16 -26.61
CA GLU A 3 8.34 17.92 -26.68
C GLU A 3 9.14 16.71 -26.13
N ALA A 4 10.46 16.71 -26.34
CA ALA A 4 11.34 15.67 -25.81
C ALA A 4 11.38 15.71 -24.26
N VAL A 5 11.41 16.90 -23.67
CA VAL A 5 11.39 17.10 -22.22
C VAL A 5 10.06 16.65 -21.63
N VAL A 6 8.93 16.97 -22.28
CA VAL A 6 7.60 16.52 -21.84
C VAL A 6 7.48 14.99 -21.87
N LYS A 7 8.00 14.34 -22.92
CA LYS A 7 7.97 12.88 -23.05
C LYS A 7 8.82 12.18 -21.98
N GLN A 8 10.01 12.69 -21.70
CA GLN A 8 10.86 12.17 -20.63
C GLN A 8 10.21 12.32 -19.25
N LEU A 9 9.60 13.48 -18.97
CA LEU A 9 8.90 13.72 -17.70
C LEU A 9 7.71 12.76 -17.52
N LYS A 10 6.90 12.54 -18.56
CA LYS A 10 5.79 11.58 -18.52
C LYS A 10 6.28 10.17 -18.18
N SER A 11 7.30 9.69 -18.89
CA SER A 11 7.86 8.35 -18.64
C SER A 11 8.41 8.20 -17.22
N ARG A 12 9.06 9.24 -16.70
CA ARG A 12 9.55 9.23 -15.31
C ARG A 12 8.40 9.16 -14.30
N ILE A 13 7.35 9.95 -14.49
CA ILE A 13 6.18 9.94 -13.60
C ILE A 13 5.48 8.58 -13.64
N GLU A 14 5.29 8.00 -14.82
CA GLU A 14 4.69 6.66 -14.97
C GLU A 14 5.51 5.58 -14.25
N ASN A 15 6.84 5.64 -14.36
CA ASN A 15 7.72 4.73 -13.64
C ASN A 15 7.64 4.94 -12.13
N GLU A 16 7.66 6.18 -11.64
CA GLU A 16 7.54 6.48 -10.22
C GLU A 16 6.19 6.02 -9.64
N LEU A 17 5.09 6.19 -10.39
CA LEU A 17 3.76 5.69 -10.01
C LEU A 17 3.75 4.17 -9.93
N ARG A 18 4.29 3.48 -10.94
CA ARG A 18 4.40 2.02 -10.96
C ARG A 18 5.20 1.48 -9.77
N GLN A 19 6.35 2.09 -9.48
CA GLN A 19 7.19 1.69 -8.35
C GLN A 19 6.49 1.91 -7.01
N ARG A 20 5.76 3.03 -6.84
CA ARG A 20 4.97 3.29 -5.64
C ARG A 20 3.83 2.28 -5.47
N GLU A 21 3.16 1.90 -6.55
CA GLU A 21 2.12 0.88 -6.51
C GLU A 21 2.69 -0.49 -6.13
N LEU A 22 3.80 -0.90 -6.75
CA LEU A 22 4.49 -2.16 -6.41
C LEU A 22 4.86 -2.20 -4.92
N ALA A 23 5.54 -1.17 -4.42
CA ALA A 23 5.94 -1.11 -3.01
C ALA A 23 4.73 -1.14 -2.05
N LEU A 24 3.60 -0.53 -2.44
CA LEU A 24 2.36 -0.59 -1.67
C LEU A 24 1.79 -2.01 -1.62
N LEU A 25 1.73 -2.69 -2.77
CA LEU A 25 1.21 -4.04 -2.88
C LEU A 25 2.10 -5.05 -2.16
N GLU A 26 3.43 -4.95 -2.32
CA GLU A 26 4.41 -5.80 -1.63
C GLU A 26 4.25 -5.73 -0.12
N TYR A 27 4.20 -4.51 0.44
CA TYR A 27 3.99 -4.31 1.86
C TYR A 27 2.71 -5.01 2.38
N TRP A 28 1.57 -4.81 1.71
CA TRP A 28 0.31 -5.41 2.18
C TRP A 28 0.26 -6.93 1.98
N LEU A 29 0.89 -7.44 0.92
CA LEU A 29 1.03 -8.87 0.69
C LEU A 29 1.90 -9.51 1.79
N GLU A 30 3.00 -8.89 2.18
CA GLU A 30 3.84 -9.36 3.29
C GLU A 30 3.08 -9.37 4.61
N GLU A 31 2.30 -8.33 4.90
CA GLU A 31 1.49 -8.28 6.11
C GLU A 31 0.42 -9.39 6.14
N LEU A 32 -0.19 -9.72 5.00
CA LEU A 32 -1.11 -10.86 4.89
C LEU A 32 -0.39 -12.20 5.09
N LYS A 33 0.78 -12.39 4.47
CA LYS A 33 1.60 -13.60 4.64
C LYS A 33 2.03 -13.79 6.10
N LYS A 34 2.29 -12.72 6.84
CA LYS A 34 2.58 -12.79 8.28
C LYS A 34 1.39 -13.33 9.08
N ILE A 35 0.16 -12.97 8.73
CA ILE A 35 -1.06 -13.50 9.39
C ILE A 35 -1.23 -14.97 9.04
N GLU A 36 -1.09 -15.34 7.77
CA GLU A 36 -1.15 -16.75 7.32
C GLU A 36 -0.11 -17.62 8.07
N ALA A 37 1.13 -17.14 8.16
CA ALA A 37 2.23 -17.86 8.79
C ALA A 37 2.03 -18.13 10.29
N LYS A 38 1.17 -17.37 10.99
CA LYS A 38 0.88 -17.58 12.42
C LYS A 38 0.12 -18.87 12.71
N ARG A 39 -0.51 -19.50 11.70
CA ARG A 39 -1.25 -20.77 11.84
C ARG A 39 -2.16 -20.79 13.07
N HIS A 40 -3.07 -19.81 13.14
CA HIS A 40 -3.98 -19.62 14.26
C HIS A 40 -4.71 -20.92 14.62
N GLN A 41 -4.76 -21.22 15.92
CA GLN A 41 -5.39 -22.43 16.46
C GLN A 41 -6.91 -22.26 16.61
N ASP A 42 -7.41 -21.02 16.56
CA ASP A 42 -8.82 -20.69 16.66
C ASP A 42 -9.18 -19.52 15.74
N LEU A 43 -10.49 -19.40 15.46
CA LEU A 43 -11.03 -18.36 14.59
C LEU A 43 -10.92 -16.96 15.21
N ALA A 44 -10.97 -16.83 16.54
CA ALA A 44 -10.95 -15.54 17.22
C ALA A 44 -9.58 -14.85 17.05
N GLY A 45 -8.49 -15.61 17.16
CA GLY A 45 -7.13 -15.12 16.91
C GLY A 45 -6.94 -14.62 15.47
N LEU A 46 -7.44 -15.38 14.48
CA LEU A 46 -7.41 -14.96 13.08
C LEU A 46 -8.21 -13.66 12.86
N LEU A 47 -9.43 -13.59 13.40
CA LEU A 47 -10.27 -12.40 13.30
C LEU A 47 -9.63 -11.17 13.93
N ASN A 48 -8.92 -11.32 15.05
CA ASN A 48 -8.20 -10.23 15.68
C ASN A 48 -7.07 -9.69 14.80
N ASP A 49 -6.27 -10.57 14.20
CA ASP A 49 -5.19 -10.16 13.31
C ASP A 49 -5.69 -9.51 12.01
N LEU A 50 -6.78 -10.03 11.44
CA LEU A 50 -7.44 -9.41 10.30
C LEU A 50 -7.98 -8.01 10.65
N LYS A 51 -8.63 -7.84 11.81
CA LYS A 51 -9.08 -6.51 12.29
C LYS A 51 -7.90 -5.54 12.43
N ASN A 52 -6.79 -6.00 12.98
CA ASN A 52 -5.58 -5.18 13.11
C ASN A 52 -5.01 -4.76 11.75
N LEU A 53 -5.00 -5.66 10.75
CA LEU A 53 -4.60 -5.32 9.39
C LEU A 53 -5.54 -4.28 8.76
N ILE A 54 -6.85 -4.50 8.86
CA ILE A 54 -7.88 -3.59 8.33
C ILE A 54 -7.74 -2.19 8.95
N ASN A 55 -7.56 -2.10 10.27
CA ASN A 55 -7.38 -0.81 10.95
C ASN A 55 -6.15 -0.06 10.44
N ARG A 56 -5.02 -0.75 10.21
CA ARG A 56 -3.82 -0.13 9.62
C ARG A 56 -4.06 0.34 8.19
N MET A 57 -4.75 -0.46 7.37
CA MET A 57 -5.13 -0.06 6.01
C MET A 57 -6.03 1.17 6.01
N GLN A 58 -7.05 1.20 6.88
CA GLN A 58 -7.96 2.33 7.03
C GLN A 58 -7.23 3.59 7.49
N ASN A 59 -6.30 3.49 8.44
CA ASN A 59 -5.50 4.63 8.88
C ASN A 59 -4.64 5.19 7.74
N ARG A 60 -3.94 4.31 7.00
CA ARG A 60 -3.17 4.73 5.81
C ARG A 60 -4.06 5.36 4.75
N PHE A 61 -5.25 4.78 4.51
CA PHE A 61 -6.24 5.33 3.58
C PHE A 61 -6.72 6.72 3.99
N LYS A 62 -7.03 6.94 5.26
CA LYS A 62 -7.42 8.26 5.80
C LYS A 62 -6.32 9.29 5.59
N VAL A 63 -5.08 8.96 5.93
CA VAL A 63 -3.92 9.85 5.77
C VAL A 63 -3.70 10.20 4.29
N LEU A 64 -3.73 9.21 3.40
CA LEU A 64 -3.56 9.46 1.96
C LEU A 64 -4.70 10.29 1.36
N LYS A 65 -5.93 10.09 1.85
CA LYS A 65 -7.11 10.86 1.40
C LYS A 65 -7.12 12.30 1.91
N ALA A 66 -6.58 12.54 3.10
CA ALA A 66 -6.42 13.90 3.63
C ALA A 66 -5.47 14.75 2.77
N GLY A 67 -4.58 14.09 2.00
CA GLY A 67 -3.55 14.78 1.23
C GLY A 67 -2.49 15.41 2.14
N PRO A 68 -1.46 16.05 1.57
CA PRO A 68 -0.56 16.87 2.36
C PRO A 68 -1.36 18.03 2.94
N GLU A 69 -1.43 18.13 4.28
CA GLU A 69 -2.00 19.29 4.96
C GLU A 69 -1.38 20.56 4.36
N ARG A 70 -2.24 21.45 3.84
CA ARG A 70 -1.88 22.83 3.50
C ARG A 70 -2.11 23.72 4.70
#